data_AF-X6EER0-F1
#
_entry.id   AF-X6EER0-F1
#
_cell.length_a   1.000
_cell.length_b   1.000
_cell.length_c   1.000
_cell.angle_alpha   90.00
_cell.angle_beta   90.00
_cell.angle_gamma   90.00
#
_symmetry.space_group_name_H-M   'P 1'
#
loop_
_entity.id
_entity.type
_entity.pdbx_description
1 polymer ?
#
loop_
_entity_poly.entity_id
_entity_poly.type
_entity_poly.pdbx_seq_one_letter_code
_entity_poly.pdbx_strand_id
1 'polypeptide(L)' 'MPSLNALKAFEAAARHESFTRAAEELSVTQGAVSHQVKALELELGIRLFDRERQKLSARSASSIYHGPER' A
#
# COMPACT_ATOMS: atom_id res chain seq x y z
N MET A 1 9.33 -11.48 7.43
CA MET A 1 9.64 -10.02 7.50
C MET A 1 9.30 -9.46 6.15
N PRO A 2 8.58 -8.32 6.08
CA PRO A 2 8.15 -7.77 4.80
C PRO A 2 9.35 -7.48 3.91
N SER A 3 9.24 -7.85 2.65
CA SER A 3 10.29 -7.60 1.67
C SER A 3 10.48 -6.08 1.46
N LEU A 4 11.72 -5.60 1.44
CA LEU A 4 12.03 -4.18 1.26
C LEU A 4 11.38 -3.60 -0.02
N ASN A 5 11.26 -4.42 -1.06
CA ASN A 5 10.60 -4.05 -2.31
C ASN A 5 9.10 -3.78 -2.12
N ALA A 6 8.44 -4.52 -1.23
CA ALA A 6 7.02 -4.35 -0.92
C ALA A 6 6.75 -3.02 -0.19
N LEU A 7 7.63 -2.68 0.75
CA LEU A 7 7.62 -1.37 1.43
C LEU A 7 7.86 -0.22 0.44
N LYS A 8 8.86 -0.34 -0.45
CA LYS A 8 9.15 0.67 -1.48
C LYS A 8 7.98 0.85 -2.45
N ALA A 9 7.38 -0.24 -2.91
CA ALA A 9 6.20 -0.22 -3.77
C ALA A 9 5.01 0.47 -3.11
N PHE A 10 4.75 0.16 -1.83
CA PHE A 10 3.71 0.82 -1.05
C PHE A 10 3.98 2.32 -0.89
N GLU A 11 5.18 2.70 -0.47
CA GLU A 11 5.55 4.10 -0.26
C GLU A 11 5.43 4.92 -1.57
N ALA A 12 5.99 4.41 -2.68
CA ALA A 12 5.90 5.07 -3.97
C ALA A 12 4.46 5.18 -4.46
N ALA A 13 3.65 4.11 -4.32
CA ALA A 13 2.24 4.13 -4.71
C ALA A 13 1.40 5.08 -3.84
N ALA A 14 1.73 5.19 -2.54
CA ALA A 14 1.11 6.15 -1.62
C ALA A 14 1.50 7.59 -1.95
N ARG A 15 2.78 7.84 -2.28
CA ARG A 15 3.30 9.17 -2.62
C ARG A 15 2.70 9.72 -3.91
N HIS A 16 2.54 8.85 -4.92
CA HIS A 16 2.02 9.24 -6.24
C HIS A 16 0.52 9.07 -6.39
N GLU A 17 -0.14 8.45 -5.41
CA GLU A 17 -1.53 7.99 -5.49
C GLU A 17 -1.79 7.18 -6.79
N SER A 18 -0.77 6.49 -7.29
CA SER A 18 -0.79 5.84 -8.61
C SER A 18 0.21 4.69 -8.69
N PHE A 19 -0.30 3.49 -8.97
CA PHE A 19 0.54 2.31 -9.23
C PHE A 19 1.37 2.45 -10.50
N THR A 20 0.91 3.21 -11.49
CA THR A 20 1.64 3.43 -12.75
C THR A 20 2.86 4.32 -12.50
N ARG A 21 2.67 5.48 -11.84
CA ARG A 21 3.79 6.39 -11.54
C ARG A 21 4.79 5.78 -10.56
N ALA A 22 4.31 4.99 -9.59
CA ALA A 22 5.18 4.23 -8.71
C ALA A 22 6.02 3.18 -9.46
N ALA A 23 5.44 2.52 -10.46
CA ALA A 23 6.14 1.56 -11.29
C ALA A 23 7.24 2.24 -12.14
N GLU A 24 6.95 3.42 -12.68
CA GLU A 24 7.92 4.25 -13.39
C GLU A 24 9.08 4.68 -12.47
N GLU A 25 8.79 5.18 -11.26
CA GLU A 25 9.84 5.56 -10.28
C GLU A 25 10.71 4.36 -9.90
N LEU A 26 10.10 3.21 -9.66
CA LEU A 26 10.80 2.01 -9.21
C LEU A 26 11.42 1.20 -10.36
N SER A 27 11.28 1.63 -11.61
CA SER A 27 11.76 0.92 -12.81
C SER A 27 11.26 -0.53 -12.88
N VAL A 28 9.98 -0.74 -12.56
CA VAL A 28 9.31 -2.05 -12.60
C VAL A 28 7.99 -1.96 -13.36
N THR A 29 7.30 -3.09 -13.56
CA THR A 29 5.97 -3.07 -14.16
C THR A 29 4.89 -2.72 -13.13
N GLN A 30 3.80 -2.11 -13.60
CA GLN A 30 2.64 -1.81 -12.74
C GLN A 30 2.07 -3.06 -12.06
N GLY A 31 2.12 -4.22 -12.74
CA GLY A 31 1.76 -5.51 -12.15
C GLY A 31 2.68 -5.95 -11.01
N ALA A 32 3.98 -5.65 -11.09
CA ALA A 32 4.93 -5.94 -10.01
C ALA A 32 4.66 -5.09 -8.77
N VAL A 33 4.39 -3.78 -8.93
CA VAL A 33 4.02 -2.90 -7.81
C VAL A 33 2.72 -3.38 -7.16
N SER A 34 1.70 -3.70 -7.96
CA SER A 34 0.43 -4.24 -7.46
C SER A 34 0.60 -5.54 -6.68
N HIS A 35 1.43 -6.47 -7.18
CA HIS A 35 1.73 -7.73 -6.51
C HIS A 35 2.47 -7.49 -5.18
N GLN A 36 3.48 -6.63 -5.18
CA GLN A 36 4.28 -6.30 -4.01
C GLN A 36 3.45 -5.65 -2.91
N VAL A 37 2.58 -4.71 -3.26
CA VAL A 37 1.63 -4.10 -2.33
C VAL A 37 0.65 -5.12 -1.78
N LYS A 38 0.09 -5.98 -2.64
CA LYS A 38 -0.84 -7.03 -2.20
C LYS A 38 -0.17 -8.04 -1.26
N ALA A 39 1.09 -8.39 -1.52
CA ALA A 39 1.88 -9.23 -0.63
C ALA A 39 2.07 -8.57 0.74
N LEU A 40 2.34 -7.26 0.76
CA LEU A 40 2.45 -6.50 2.01
C LEU A 40 1.12 -6.45 2.78
N GLU A 41 0.01 -6.22 2.09
CA GLU A 41 -1.34 -6.27 2.69
C GLU A 41 -1.63 -7.64 3.31
N LEU A 42 -1.26 -8.72 2.62
CA LEU A 42 -1.42 -10.09 3.11
C LEU A 42 -0.54 -10.39 4.33
N GLU A 43 0.73 -9.95 4.32
CA GLU A 43 1.63 -10.14 5.47
C GLU A 43 1.19 -9.34 6.69
N LEU A 44 0.65 -8.12 6.51
CA LEU A 44 0.18 -7.28 7.60
C LEU A 44 -1.25 -7.61 8.04
N GLY A 45 -2.00 -8.39 7.24
CA GLY A 45 -3.41 -8.70 7.49
C GLY A 45 -4.34 -7.50 7.37
N ILE A 46 -3.91 -6.41 6.72
CA ILE A 46 -4.67 -5.17 6.56
C ILE A 46 -4.65 -4.71 5.11
N ARG A 47 -5.68 -3.98 4.69
CA ARG A 47 -5.66 -3.26 3.42
C ARG A 47 -4.97 -1.91 3.60
N LEU A 48 -3.99 -1.65 2.76
CA LEU A 48 -3.18 -0.42 2.78
C LEU A 48 -3.76 0.64 1.86
N PHE A 49 -4.44 0.22 0.78
CA PHE A 49 -5.14 1.11 -0.14
C PHE A 49 -6.63 0.80 -0.17
N ASP A 50 -7.44 1.86 -0.10
CA ASP A 50 -8.86 1.75 -0.40
C ASP A 50 -9.07 1.76 -1.92
N ARG A 51 -9.98 0.91 -2.40
CA ARG A 51 -10.28 0.79 -3.84
C ARG A 51 -11.58 1.50 -4.22
N GLU A 52 -12.22 2.21 -3.29
CA GLU A 52 -13.38 3.02 -3.57
C GLU A 52 -13.01 4.18 -4.49
N ARG A 53 -13.34 3.99 -5.78
CA ARG A 53 -13.57 5.04 -6.78
C ARG A 53 -12.38 6.00 -6.92
N GLN A 54 -11.35 5.49 -7.61
CA GLN A 54 -10.30 6.27 -8.29
C GLN A 54 -9.27 7.01 -7.44
N LYS A 55 -9.30 6.94 -6.10
CA LYS A 55 -8.24 7.52 -5.26
C LYS A 55 -7.51 6.44 -4.47
N LEU A 56 -6.22 6.25 -4.76
CA LEU A 56 -5.31 5.55 -3.86
C LEU A 56 -5.09 6.44 -2.63
N SER A 57 -5.93 6.30 -1.62
CA SER A 57 -5.67 6.90 -0.32
C SER A 57 -4.90 5.88 0.53
N ALA A 58 -3.65 6.20 0.87
CA ALA A 58 -2.89 5.42 1.85
C ALA A 58 -3.58 5.56 3.20
N ARG A 59 -4.14 4.46 3.71
CA ARG A 59 -4.83 4.48 4.99
C ARG A 59 -3.79 4.64 6.10
N SER A 60 -3.72 5.82 6.70
CA SER A 60 -2.89 6.07 7.88
C SER A 60 -3.26 5.08 8.99
N ALA A 61 -2.26 4.48 9.63
CA ALA A 61 -2.40 3.41 10.63
C ALA A 61 -3.06 3.86 11.95
N SER A 62 -3.55 5.10 12.03
CA SER A 62 -4.07 5.71 13.26
C SER A 62 -5.46 5.23 13.70
N SER A 63 -6.19 4.44 12.89
CA SER A 63 -7.60 4.12 13.18
C SER A 63 -7.86 2.73 13.80
N ILE A 64 -6.84 1.95 14.18
CA ILE A 64 -7.04 0.58 14.69
C ILE A 64 -7.11 0.51 16.23
N TYR A 65 -6.84 1.60 16.96
CA TYR A 65 -7.09 1.66 18.41
C TYR A 65 -8.46 2.30 18.72
N HIS A 66 -9.54 1.54 18.51
CA HIS A 66 -10.70 1.65 19.39
C HIS A 66 -10.45 0.67 20.55
N GLY A 67 -9.88 1.18 21.64
CA GLY A 67 -9.90 0.46 22.91
C GLY A 67 -11.34 0.40 23.45
N PRO A 68 -11.77 -0.70 24.07
CA PRO A 68 -13.02 -0.74 24.80
C PRO A 68 -12.83 0.02 26.11
N GLU A 69 -13.23 1.30 26.14
CA GLU A 69 -13.36 2.02 27.40
C GLU A 69 -14.68 1.63 28.07
N ARG A 70 -14.55 1.08 29.28
CA ARG A 70 -15.61 0.63 30.18
C ARG A 70 -16.36 1.80 30.81
#